data_AF-A0A9D2AKB2-F1
#
_entry.id   AF-A0A9D2AKB2-F1
#
_cell.length_a   1.000
_cell.length_b   1.000
_cell.length_c   1.000
_cell.angle_alpha   90.00
_cell.angle_beta   90.00
_cell.angle_gamma   90.00
#
_symmetry.space_group_name_H-M   'P 1'
#
loop_
_entity.id
_entity.type
_entity.pdbx_description
1 polymer ?
#
loop_
_entity_poly.entity_id
_entity_poly.type
_entity_poly.pdbx_seq_one_letter_code
_entity_poly.pdbx_strand_id
1 'polypeptide(L)'
;MIKDIKQQNPSYGYRPVTDELHRRGIKVNHKRVNRLMHGNGLSSRMYNRQTRKYDSSIGPQGKKAKNPLNRRLQTNRPYQKMVDGN
;
A
#
# COMPACT_ATOMS: atom_id res chain seq x y z
N MET A 1 28.71 -2.51 -0.64
CA MET A 1 28.06 -1.30 -0.06
C MET A 1 26.55 -1.43 0.15
N ILE A 2 25.70 -1.52 -0.89
CA ILE A 2 24.24 -1.75 -0.70
C ILE A 2 23.98 -3.07 0.05
N LYS A 3 24.67 -4.15 -0.35
CA LYS A 3 24.60 -5.46 0.32
C LYS A 3 25.04 -5.35 1.79
N ASP A 4 26.14 -4.66 2.07
CA ASP A 4 26.68 -4.51 3.42
C ASP A 4 25.72 -3.73 4.34
N ILE A 5 25.15 -2.62 3.84
CA ILE A 5 24.12 -1.85 4.56
C ILE A 5 22.90 -2.73 4.85
N LYS A 6 22.48 -3.53 3.86
CA LYS A 6 21.35 -4.46 4.01
C LYS A 6 21.66 -5.61 4.97
N GLN A 7 22.89 -6.09 5.03
CA GLN A 7 23.31 -7.16 5.94
C GLN A 7 23.39 -6.64 7.39
N GLN A 8 23.86 -5.42 7.59
CA GLN A 8 23.84 -4.74 8.89
C GLN A 8 22.41 -4.39 9.34
N ASN A 9 21.53 -4.04 8.39
CA ASN A 9 20.15 -3.64 8.66
C ASN A 9 19.16 -4.44 7.81
N PRO A 10 18.84 -5.70 8.21
CA PRO A 10 17.97 -6.58 7.43
C PRO A 10 16.56 -6.02 7.21
N SER A 11 16.08 -5.15 8.10
CA SER A 11 14.79 -4.46 8.00
C SER A 11 14.73 -3.41 6.88
N TYR A 12 15.87 -2.84 6.47
CA TYR A 12 15.90 -1.69 5.58
C TYR A 12 15.38 -2.02 4.18
N GLY A 13 14.45 -1.19 3.71
CA GLY A 13 14.05 -1.11 2.31
C GLY A 13 14.98 -0.18 1.51
N TYR A 14 14.66 0.04 0.24
CA TYR A 14 15.50 0.88 -0.63
C TYR A 14 15.59 2.35 -0.20
N ARG A 15 14.55 2.89 0.45
CA ARG A 15 14.54 4.27 0.97
C ARG A 15 15.59 4.45 2.09
N PRO A 16 15.52 3.72 3.22
CA PRO A 16 16.55 3.80 4.27
C PRO A 16 17.97 3.50 3.77
N VAL A 17 18.13 2.55 2.83
CA VAL A 17 19.43 2.29 2.19
C VAL A 17 19.93 3.51 1.42
N THR A 18 19.04 4.22 0.72
CA THR A 18 19.41 5.44 -0.02
C THR A 18 19.87 6.54 0.94
N ASP A 19 19.17 6.72 2.06
CA ASP A 19 19.54 7.73 3.07
C ASP A 19 20.89 7.40 3.73
N GLU A 20 21.16 6.12 3.96
CA GLU A 20 22.46 5.64 4.46
C GLU A 20 23.59 5.91 3.45
N LEU A 21 23.34 5.71 2.16
CA LEU A 21 24.30 6.04 1.09
C LEU A 21 24.57 7.54 1.03
N HIS A 22 23.54 8.37 1.19
CA HIS A 22 23.66 9.83 1.24
C HIS A 22 24.44 10.29 2.47
N ARG A 23 24.20 9.69 3.64
CA ARG A 23 24.98 9.94 4.87
C ARG A 23 26.46 9.59 4.71
N ARG A 24 26.79 8.63 3.85
CA ARG A 24 28.16 8.26 3.47
C ARG A 24 28.72 9.11 2.31
N GLY A 25 28.03 10.17 1.90
CA GLY A 25 28.47 11.10 0.85
C GLY A 25 28.14 10.64 -0.58
N ILE A 26 27.47 9.50 -0.77
CA ILE A 26 27.15 8.99 -2.11
C ILE A 26 25.78 9.51 -2.55
N LYS A 27 25.78 10.50 -3.44
CA LYS A 27 24.55 11.04 -4.04
C LYS A 27 24.00 10.09 -5.10
N VAL A 28 22.99 9.30 -4.76
CA VAL A 28 22.34 8.34 -5.67
C VAL A 28 20.82 8.46 -5.63
N ASN A 29 20.18 8.30 -6.79
CA ASN A 29 18.71 8.31 -6.86
C ASN A 29 18.13 7.03 -6.23
N HIS A 30 17.12 7.18 -5.37
CA HIS A 30 16.40 6.07 -4.73
C HIS A 30 15.86 5.04 -5.74
N LYS A 31 15.49 5.46 -6.96
CA LYS A 31 15.03 4.55 -8.03
C LYS A 31 16.13 3.59 -8.47
N ARG A 32 17.38 4.07 -8.56
CA ARG A 32 18.54 3.25 -8.95
C ARG A 32 18.84 2.22 -7.86
N VAL A 33 18.83 2.65 -6.60
CA VAL A 33 18.97 1.75 -5.44
C VAL A 33 17.86 0.69 -5.46
N ASN A 34 16.61 1.10 -5.70
CA ASN A 34 15.48 0.17 -5.77
C ASN A 34 15.64 -0.91 -6.85
N ARG A 35 16.05 -0.52 -8.07
CA ARG A 35 16.29 -1.48 -9.16
C ARG A 35 17.42 -2.45 -8.83
N LEU A 36 18.53 -1.96 -8.29
CA LEU A 36 19.66 -2.79 -7.88
C LEU A 36 19.26 -3.77 -6.77
N MET A 37 18.52 -3.31 -5.77
CA MET A 37 18.03 -4.16 -4.69
C MET A 37 17.08 -5.24 -5.21
N HIS A 38 16.14 -4.89 -6.08
CA HIS A 38 15.22 -5.88 -6.68
C HIS A 38 15.97 -6.91 -7.53
N GLY A 39 16.86 -6.47 -8.42
CA GLY A 39 17.64 -7.38 -9.27
C GLY A 39 18.58 -8.31 -8.50
N ASN A 40 18.93 -7.97 -7.26
CA ASN A 40 19.77 -8.79 -6.37
C ASN A 40 18.96 -9.53 -5.30
N GLY A 41 17.63 -9.50 -5.32
CA GLY A 41 16.79 -10.16 -4.31
C GLY A 41 16.91 -9.58 -2.89
N LEU A 42 17.37 -8.33 -2.76
CA LEU A 42 17.60 -7.65 -1.47
C LEU A 42 16.34 -6.92 -0.93
N SER A 43 15.17 -7.24 -1.47
CA SER A 43 13.90 -6.66 -1.08
C SER A 43 13.58 -6.97 0.38
N SER A 44 13.22 -5.95 1.17
CA SER A 44 12.77 -6.18 2.55
C SER A 44 11.38 -6.80 2.56
N ARG A 45 11.22 -7.96 3.21
CA ARG A 45 9.94 -8.68 3.32
C ARG A 45 9.04 -8.09 4.43
N MET A 46 9.57 -7.19 5.25
CA MET A 46 8.90 -6.70 6.47
C MET A 46 7.64 -5.88 6.17
N TYR A 47 7.62 -5.14 5.07
CA TYR A 47 6.44 -4.36 4.64
C TYR A 47 5.36 -5.18 3.92
N ASN A 48 5.62 -6.46 3.61
CA ASN A 48 4.60 -7.38 3.12
C ASN A 48 3.74 -7.96 4.25
N ARG A 49 3.97 -7.53 5.50
CA ARG A 49 2.95 -7.67 6.55
C ARG A 49 1.80 -6.76 6.16
N GLN A 50 0.87 -7.33 5.40
CA GLN A 50 -0.46 -6.83 5.12
C GLN A 50 -0.92 -5.98 6.31
N THR A 51 -0.86 -4.66 6.21
CA THR A 51 -1.56 -3.80 7.16
C THR A 51 -3.01 -4.23 7.05
N ARG A 52 -3.57 -4.81 8.11
CA ARG A 52 -4.94 -5.32 8.10
C ARG A 52 -5.82 -4.24 7.51
N LYS A 53 -6.34 -4.46 6.30
CA LYS A 53 -7.32 -3.54 5.74
C LYS A 53 -8.51 -3.60 6.67
N TYR A 54 -8.94 -2.44 7.15
CA TYR A 54 -10.19 -2.32 7.86
C TYR A 54 -11.29 -2.89 6.95
N ASP A 55 -11.94 -3.96 7.42
CA ASP A 55 -13.03 -4.60 6.71
C ASP A 55 -14.35 -4.12 7.30
N SER A 56 -14.98 -3.15 6.63
CA SER A 56 -16.28 -2.60 7.02
C SER A 56 -17.42 -3.64 7.03
N SER A 57 -17.23 -4.81 6.40
CA SER A 57 -18.22 -5.90 6.41
C SER A 57 -18.25 -6.66 7.75
N ILE A 58 -17.20 -6.50 8.58
CA ILE A 58 -17.03 -7.13 9.90
C ILE A 58 -17.47 -6.19 11.04
N GLY A 59 -18.00 -5.00 10.71
CA GLY A 59 -18.64 -4.12 11.70
C GLY A 59 -19.73 -4.85 12.50
N PRO A 60 -20.08 -4.37 13.71
CA PRO A 60 -20.93 -5.11 14.66
C PRO A 60 -22.18 -5.64 13.95
N GLN A 61 -22.24 -6.97 13.81
CA GLN A 61 -23.34 -7.62 13.10
C GLN A 61 -24.66 -7.15 13.73
N GLY A 62 -25.52 -6.54 12.91
CA GLY A 62 -26.82 -6.02 13.35
C GLY A 62 -26.98 -4.49 13.34
N LYS A 63 -25.92 -3.69 13.17
CA LYS A 63 -26.04 -2.20 13.04
C LYS A 63 -26.07 -1.71 11.59
N LYS A 64 -26.71 -2.44 10.68
CA LYS A 64 -27.03 -1.86 9.36
C LYS A 64 -28.18 -0.88 9.55
N ALA A 65 -27.95 0.40 9.30
CA ALA A 65 -29.02 1.39 9.28
C ALA A 65 -30.11 0.93 8.31
N LYS A 66 -31.38 1.03 8.72
CA LYS A 66 -32.51 0.72 7.82
C LYS A 66 -32.38 1.62 6.61
N ASN A 67 -32.35 1.04 5.40
CA ASN A 67 -32.35 1.81 4.16
C ASN A 67 -33.72 2.50 4.02
N PRO A 68 -33.85 3.81 4.28
CA PRO A 68 -35.15 4.49 4.18
C PRO A 68 -35.55 4.69 2.71
N LEU A 69 -34.56 4.63 1.81
CA LEU A 69 -34.74 4.67 0.38
C LEU A 69 -35.04 3.25 -0.09
N ASN A 70 -36.30 2.81 0.06
CA ASN A 70 -36.86 1.62 -0.62
C ASN A 70 -36.91 1.84 -2.15
N ARG A 71 -35.81 2.29 -2.75
CA ARG A 71 -35.71 2.69 -4.15
C ARG A 71 -35.40 1.45 -4.98
N ARG A 72 -36.21 1.23 -6.02
CA ARG A 72 -35.99 0.16 -6.99
C ARG A 72 -34.75 0.47 -7.84
N LEU A 73 -33.57 0.01 -7.41
CA LEU A 73 -32.29 0.22 -8.12
C LEU A 73 -32.05 -0.76 -9.28
N GLN A 74 -32.87 -1.81 -9.38
CA GLN A 74 -32.80 -2.75 -10.51
C GLN A 74 -33.20 -2.04 -11.82
N THR A 75 -32.33 -2.14 -12.82
CA THR A 75 -32.51 -1.57 -14.16
C THR A 75 -31.73 -2.37 -15.20
N ASN A 76 -32.26 -2.45 -16.43
CA ASN A 76 -31.68 -3.24 -17.51
C ASN A 76 -30.68 -2.46 -18.37
N ARG A 77 -30.46 -1.16 -18.06
CA ARG A 77 -29.58 -0.27 -18.81
C ARG A 77 -28.66 0.50 -17.86
N PRO A 78 -27.37 0.68 -18.21
CA PRO A 78 -26.44 1.46 -17.38
C PRO A 78 -26.90 2.92 -17.27
N TYR A 79 -26.58 3.58 -16.15
CA TYR A 79 -26.85 5.01 -15.87
C TYR A 79 -28.32 5.44 -15.74
N GLN A 80 -29.30 4.55 -15.89
CA GLN A 80 -30.72 4.90 -15.85
C GLN A 80 -31.23 5.34 -14.46
N LYS A 81 -30.55 4.93 -13.39
CA LYS A 81 -30.90 5.27 -12.01
C LYS A 81 -29.64 5.68 -11.25
N MET A 82 -29.17 6.88 -11.55
CA MET A 82 -28.09 7.52 -10.80
C MET A 82 -28.69 8.36 -9.67
N VAL A 83 -28.03 8.34 -8.52
CA VAL A 83 -28.30 9.24 -7.39
C VAL A 83 -27.18 10.27 -7.39
N ASP A 84 -27.53 11.55 -7.54
CA ASP A 84 -26.69 12.65 -7.12
C ASP A 84 -26.92 12.88 -5.62
N GLY A 85 -25.83 12.86 -4.85
CA GLY A 85 -25.88 13.16 -3.43
C GLY A 85 -25.69 14.66 -3.22
N ASN A 86 -26.78 15.42 -3.25
CA ASN A 86 -26.84 16.78 -2.69
C ASN A 86 -27.52 16.74 -1.32
#